data_AF-A0A5R8M8Z7-F1
#
_entry.id   AF-A0A5R8M8Z7-F1
#
_cell.length_a   1.000
_cell.length_b   1.000
_cell.length_c   1.000
_cell.angle_alpha   90.00
_cell.angle_beta   90.00
_cell.angle_gamma   90.00
#
_symmetry.space_group_name_H-M   'P 1'
#
loop_
_entity.id
_entity.type
_entity.pdbx_description
1 polymer ?
#
loop_
_entity_poly.entity_id
_entity_poly.type
_entity_poly.pdbx_seq_one_letter_code
_entity_poly.pdbx_strand_id
1 'polypeptide(L)'
;MKYPLIAFLFCFIGIKGFTQESKSSIEITNPDQSTVWIIPQEVSLEWTTQNIGPEKSIRFFLVRNEMVVQELGSFKNNGRADGISLAKNIGSGNQYQVVGIELFPDDKYSIAKFVTPFFSISNKASDERKKKHEQAQETKREPTRKEKREMRRKQRDKKEKIETISSNTVKETQKTENALRDEFEGRKISYTKELSFDSENITIKIWDHGRQDGDIVSIYLNGSPVVSKHYLTYYKREFKVKLNPNKSNDLFLYAHNLGDAPPNTVSVEISDGSKSENLILNSDLQSCEAVMISVNK
;
A
#
# COMPACT_ATOMS: atom_id res chain seq x y z
N MET A 1 59.79 -2.47 -74.35
CA MET A 1 60.12 -2.87 -72.97
C MET A 1 58.84 -2.83 -72.15
N LYS A 2 58.31 -3.99 -71.76
CA LYS A 2 57.10 -4.12 -70.93
C LYS A 2 57.55 -4.60 -69.54
N TYR A 3 57.25 -3.84 -68.49
CA TYR A 3 57.45 -4.26 -67.10
C TYR A 3 56.20 -5.02 -66.62
N PRO A 4 56.32 -6.08 -65.81
CA PRO A 4 55.17 -6.79 -65.28
C PRO A 4 54.63 -6.10 -64.03
N LEU A 5 53.30 -6.03 -63.93
CA LEU A 5 52.58 -5.57 -62.73
C LEU A 5 52.51 -6.74 -61.73
N ILE A 6 53.08 -6.57 -60.54
CA ILE A 6 52.95 -7.50 -59.41
C ILE A 6 51.62 -7.21 -58.72
N ALA A 7 50.71 -8.18 -58.74
CA ALA A 7 49.46 -8.12 -57.98
C ALA A 7 49.71 -8.60 -56.54
N PHE A 8 49.62 -7.69 -55.57
CA PHE A 8 49.58 -8.02 -54.14
C PHE A 8 48.16 -8.49 -53.78
N LEU A 9 48.03 -9.79 -53.49
CA LEU A 9 46.80 -10.37 -52.94
C LEU A 9 46.73 -10.05 -51.44
N PHE A 10 45.99 -9.00 -51.06
CA PHE A 10 45.68 -8.73 -49.66
C PHE A 10 44.59 -9.70 -49.19
N CYS A 11 44.99 -10.70 -48.42
CA CYS A 11 44.08 -11.58 -47.71
C CYS A 11 43.49 -10.81 -46.52
N PHE A 12 42.25 -10.32 -46.66
CA PHE A 12 41.50 -9.74 -45.55
C PHE A 12 41.09 -10.88 -44.60
N ILE A 13 41.87 -11.07 -43.53
CA ILE A 13 41.44 -11.86 -42.38
C ILE A 13 40.36 -11.02 -41.68
N GLY A 14 39.10 -11.43 -41.84
CA GLY A 14 37.97 -10.82 -41.17
C GLY A 14 38.16 -10.87 -39.66
N ILE A 15 38.39 -9.71 -39.06
CA ILE A 15 38.27 -9.54 -37.62
C ILE A 15 36.79 -9.79 -37.31
N LYS A 16 36.47 -10.92 -36.68
CA LYS A 16 35.17 -11.13 -36.06
C LYS A 16 35.03 -10.01 -35.02
N GLY A 17 34.28 -8.98 -35.38
CA GLY A 17 33.85 -7.96 -34.43
C GLY A 17 33.21 -8.68 -33.25
N PHE A 18 33.77 -8.44 -32.06
CA PHE A 18 33.14 -8.82 -30.81
C PHE A 18 31.83 -8.04 -30.77
N THR A 19 30.73 -8.66 -31.19
CA THR A 19 29.40 -8.08 -31.04
C THR A 19 29.17 -8.02 -29.54
N GLN A 20 29.23 -6.80 -28.98
CA GLN A 20 28.73 -6.55 -27.65
C GLN A 20 27.26 -7.00 -27.67
N GLU A 21 26.95 -8.11 -26.99
CA GLU A 21 25.57 -8.60 -26.87
C GLU A 21 24.71 -7.43 -26.39
N SER A 22 23.74 -7.04 -27.22
CA SER A 22 22.82 -5.98 -26.89
C SER A 22 22.05 -6.36 -25.63
N LYS A 23 21.83 -5.39 -24.73
CA LYS A 23 21.13 -5.65 -23.46
C LYS A 23 19.74 -6.23 -23.72
N SER A 24 19.33 -7.17 -22.89
CA SER A 24 17.97 -7.71 -22.89
C SER A 24 16.95 -6.62 -22.56
N SER A 25 15.82 -6.62 -23.26
CA SER A 25 14.72 -5.69 -23.01
C SER A 25 13.36 -6.36 -23.13
N ILE A 26 12.40 -5.84 -22.38
CA ILE A 26 10.98 -6.21 -22.44
C ILE A 26 10.22 -4.94 -22.80
N GLU A 27 9.18 -5.06 -23.61
CA GLU A 27 8.20 -4.00 -23.86
C GLU A 27 6.80 -4.60 -23.79
N ILE A 28 6.00 -4.16 -22.82
CA ILE A 28 4.61 -4.61 -22.67
C ILE A 28 3.74 -3.73 -23.55
N THR A 29 3.09 -4.33 -24.54
CA THR A 29 2.24 -3.64 -25.52
C THR A 29 0.77 -3.63 -25.10
N ASN A 30 0.35 -4.57 -24.26
CA ASN A 30 -0.97 -4.62 -23.63
C ASN A 30 -0.83 -5.14 -22.19
N PRO A 31 -1.32 -4.44 -21.15
CA PRO A 31 -2.14 -3.23 -21.20
C PRO A 31 -1.34 -1.96 -21.54
N ASP A 32 -2.03 -1.01 -22.17
CA ASP A 32 -1.56 0.35 -22.44
C ASP A 32 -2.43 1.40 -21.71
N GLN A 33 -2.13 2.69 -21.90
CA GLN A 33 -2.85 3.80 -21.27
C GLN A 33 -4.35 3.86 -21.59
N SER A 34 -4.78 3.26 -22.70
CA SER A 34 -6.19 3.22 -23.12
C SER A 34 -6.94 2.01 -22.57
N THR A 35 -6.21 1.07 -21.97
CA THR A 35 -6.76 -0.20 -21.51
C THR A 35 -7.66 -0.01 -20.28
N VAL A 36 -8.81 -0.68 -20.31
CA VAL A 36 -9.74 -0.79 -19.18
C VAL A 36 -10.03 -2.26 -18.92
N TRP A 37 -9.47 -2.81 -17.86
CA TRP A 37 -9.81 -4.16 -17.41
C TRP A 37 -11.06 -4.16 -16.55
N ILE A 38 -11.93 -5.16 -16.72
CA ILE A 38 -13.23 -5.22 -16.05
C ILE A 38 -13.29 -6.50 -15.23
N ILE A 39 -13.35 -6.40 -13.90
CA ILE A 39 -13.50 -7.55 -13.02
C ILE A 39 -14.99 -7.97 -13.00
N PRO A 40 -15.32 -9.27 -13.14
CA PRO A 40 -14.45 -10.45 -13.02
C PRO A 40 -14.00 -11.07 -14.34
N GLN A 41 -13.97 -10.31 -15.44
CA GLN A 41 -13.52 -10.85 -16.73
C GLN A 41 -12.03 -11.20 -16.65
N GLU A 42 -11.65 -12.27 -17.33
CA GLU A 42 -10.25 -12.63 -17.52
C GLU A 42 -9.56 -11.63 -18.45
N VAL A 43 -8.29 -11.36 -18.19
CA VAL A 43 -7.50 -10.38 -18.93
C VAL A 43 -6.36 -11.05 -19.68
N SER A 44 -5.78 -10.30 -20.61
CA SER A 44 -4.62 -10.72 -21.38
C SER A 44 -3.46 -9.75 -21.23
N LEU A 45 -2.26 -10.28 -21.45
CA LEU A 45 -1.00 -9.55 -21.55
C LEU A 45 -0.41 -9.80 -22.92
N GLU A 46 0.14 -8.76 -23.53
CA GLU A 46 0.94 -8.88 -24.76
C GLU A 46 2.24 -8.09 -24.58
N TRP A 47 3.34 -8.65 -25.09
CA TRP A 47 4.66 -8.05 -24.96
C TRP A 47 5.60 -8.48 -26.10
N THR A 48 6.66 -7.70 -26.27
CA THR A 48 7.80 -8.05 -27.12
C THR A 48 9.08 -8.05 -26.30
N THR A 49 10.12 -8.69 -26.81
CA THR A 49 11.43 -8.74 -26.17
C THR A 49 12.56 -8.59 -27.18
N GLN A 50 13.72 -8.12 -26.71
CA GLN A 50 14.97 -8.19 -27.44
C GLN A 50 15.98 -8.95 -26.60
N ASN A 51 16.75 -9.83 -27.23
CA ASN A 51 17.80 -10.64 -26.58
C ASN A 51 17.30 -11.53 -25.42
N ILE A 52 16.02 -11.94 -25.44
CA ILE A 52 15.44 -12.91 -24.51
C ILE A 52 14.89 -14.08 -25.33
N GLY A 53 15.40 -15.28 -25.12
CA GLY A 53 14.97 -16.49 -25.84
C GLY A 53 13.54 -16.93 -25.49
N PRO A 54 12.84 -17.65 -26.38
CA PRO A 54 11.47 -18.16 -26.14
C PRO A 54 11.37 -19.22 -25.04
N GLU A 55 12.49 -19.86 -24.69
CA GLU A 55 12.61 -20.82 -23.59
C GLU A 55 12.66 -20.14 -22.21
N LYS A 56 12.97 -18.84 -22.16
CA LYS A 56 12.96 -18.03 -20.95
C LYS A 56 11.53 -17.68 -20.55
N SER A 57 11.37 -17.27 -19.30
CA SER A 57 10.08 -16.85 -18.76
C SER A 57 10.14 -15.40 -18.28
N ILE A 58 9.00 -14.73 -18.33
CA ILE A 58 8.79 -13.39 -17.80
C ILE A 58 7.74 -13.49 -16.71
N ARG A 59 8.01 -12.84 -15.57
CA ARG A 59 7.05 -12.72 -14.47
C ARG A 59 6.37 -11.37 -14.51
N PHE A 60 5.06 -11.38 -14.33
CA PHE A 60 4.23 -10.20 -14.41
C PHE A 60 3.53 -9.92 -13.09
N PHE A 61 3.48 -8.63 -12.74
CA PHE A 61 2.82 -8.12 -11.54
C PHE A 61 1.90 -6.97 -11.92
N LEU A 62 0.70 -6.97 -11.35
CA LEU A 62 -0.16 -5.80 -11.32
C LEU A 62 0.26 -4.91 -10.15
N VAL A 63 0.46 -3.63 -10.41
CA VAL A 63 0.95 -2.64 -9.45
C VAL A 63 -0.03 -1.47 -9.40
N ARG A 64 -0.23 -0.89 -8.21
CA ARG A 64 -0.95 0.37 -7.99
C ARG A 64 -0.19 1.19 -6.96
N ASN A 65 0.06 2.47 -7.23
CA ASN A 65 0.81 3.36 -6.34
C ASN A 65 2.16 2.74 -5.90
N GLU A 66 2.93 2.20 -6.86
CA GLU A 66 4.23 1.55 -6.63
C GLU A 66 4.18 0.25 -5.81
N MET A 67 2.99 -0.23 -5.43
CA MET A 67 2.79 -1.47 -4.66
C MET A 67 2.25 -2.59 -5.53
N VAL A 68 2.80 -3.80 -5.39
CA VAL A 68 2.26 -5.00 -6.06
C VAL A 68 0.90 -5.35 -5.46
N VAL A 69 -0.13 -5.34 -6.30
CA VAL A 69 -1.51 -5.67 -5.96
C VAL A 69 -1.78 -7.15 -6.22
N GLN A 70 -1.23 -7.72 -7.29
CA GLN A 70 -1.39 -9.12 -7.64
C GLN A 70 -0.22 -9.61 -8.49
N GLU A 71 0.27 -10.83 -8.25
CA GLU A 71 1.09 -11.55 -9.23
C GLU A 71 0.17 -12.09 -10.33
N LEU A 72 0.41 -11.67 -11.57
CA LEU A 72 -0.39 -12.08 -12.74
C LEU A 72 0.07 -13.44 -13.29
N GLY A 73 1.31 -13.82 -12.99
CA GLY A 73 1.87 -15.13 -13.32
C GLY A 73 3.27 -15.06 -13.89
N SER A 74 3.83 -16.23 -14.21
CA SER A 74 5.09 -16.38 -14.94
C SER A 74 4.81 -17.14 -16.24
N PHE A 75 5.13 -16.53 -17.38
CA PHE A 75 4.81 -17.06 -18.70
C PHE A 75 6.07 -17.24 -19.53
N LYS A 76 6.11 -18.28 -20.38
CA LYS A 76 7.17 -18.43 -21.38
C LYS A 76 7.17 -17.23 -22.32
N ASN A 77 8.32 -16.85 -22.85
CA ASN A 77 8.46 -15.70 -23.74
C ASN A 77 7.91 -15.98 -25.16
N ASN A 78 6.60 -16.13 -25.26
CA ASN A 78 5.84 -16.32 -26.50
C ASN A 78 5.10 -15.03 -26.95
N GLY A 79 5.26 -13.93 -26.19
CA GLY A 79 4.66 -12.62 -26.47
C GLY A 79 3.21 -12.43 -26.03
N ARG A 80 2.56 -13.44 -25.44
CA ARG A 80 1.15 -13.36 -25.04
C ARG A 80 0.76 -14.31 -23.91
N ALA A 81 -0.08 -13.84 -23.00
CA ALA A 81 -0.77 -14.64 -22.01
C ALA A 81 -2.25 -14.22 -21.93
N ASP A 82 -3.16 -15.18 -21.93
CA ASP A 82 -4.61 -14.97 -21.80
C ASP A 82 -5.14 -15.69 -20.55
N GLY A 83 -6.41 -15.47 -20.21
CA GLY A 83 -7.09 -16.22 -19.14
C GLY A 83 -6.67 -15.80 -17.73
N ILE A 84 -6.11 -14.61 -17.56
CA ILE A 84 -5.61 -14.15 -16.26
C ILE A 84 -6.78 -13.62 -15.44
N SER A 85 -7.14 -14.35 -14.39
CA SER A 85 -8.17 -13.91 -13.44
C SER A 85 -7.62 -12.88 -12.47
N LEU A 86 -8.26 -11.71 -12.40
CA LEU A 86 -7.95 -10.68 -11.40
C LEU A 86 -8.65 -10.96 -10.07
N ALA A 87 -7.97 -10.62 -8.97
CA ALA A 87 -8.51 -10.79 -7.63
C ALA A 87 -9.74 -9.90 -7.41
N LYS A 88 -10.80 -10.46 -6.83
CA LYS A 88 -12.12 -9.81 -6.68
C LYS A 88 -12.11 -8.58 -5.76
N ASN A 89 -11.05 -8.42 -4.97
CA ASN A 89 -10.82 -7.32 -4.03
C ASN A 89 -10.13 -6.10 -4.68
N ILE A 90 -9.66 -6.22 -5.91
CA ILE A 90 -9.03 -5.11 -6.63
C ILE A 90 -10.09 -4.04 -6.90
N GLY A 91 -9.95 -2.88 -6.28
CA GLY A 91 -10.90 -1.78 -6.43
C GLY A 91 -10.79 -1.07 -7.78
N SER A 92 -11.83 -0.33 -8.15
CA SER A 92 -11.80 0.53 -9.34
C SER A 92 -10.72 1.63 -9.22
N GLY A 93 -10.18 2.07 -10.36
CA GLY A 93 -9.22 3.18 -10.41
C GLY A 93 -8.42 3.23 -11.72
N ASN A 94 -7.66 4.31 -11.90
CA ASN A 94 -6.88 4.61 -13.12
C ASN A 94 -5.36 4.67 -12.87
N GLN A 95 -4.88 4.15 -11.74
CA GLN A 95 -3.47 4.20 -11.35
C GLN A 95 -2.85 2.79 -11.31
N TYR A 96 -3.24 1.93 -12.25
CA TYR A 96 -2.69 0.58 -12.37
C TYR A 96 -1.57 0.53 -13.41
N GLN A 97 -0.56 -0.28 -13.17
CA GLN A 97 0.52 -0.58 -14.10
C GLN A 97 0.79 -2.08 -14.09
N VAL A 98 1.25 -2.63 -15.20
CA VAL A 98 1.85 -3.96 -15.23
C VAL A 98 3.36 -3.84 -15.24
N VAL A 99 4.01 -4.62 -14.40
CA VAL A 99 5.46 -4.76 -14.34
C VAL A 99 5.84 -6.13 -14.86
N GLY A 100 6.67 -6.19 -15.90
CA GLY A 100 7.27 -7.41 -16.42
C GLY A 100 8.73 -7.48 -16.03
N ILE A 101 9.20 -8.63 -15.55
CA ILE A 101 10.59 -8.88 -15.16
C ILE A 101 11.06 -10.19 -15.78
N GLU A 102 12.22 -10.15 -16.43
CA GLU A 102 12.89 -11.35 -16.94
C GLU A 102 13.28 -12.30 -15.79
N LEU A 103 12.94 -13.58 -15.92
CA LEU A 103 13.36 -14.61 -14.99
C LEU A 103 14.64 -15.28 -15.47
N PHE A 104 15.64 -15.36 -14.59
CA PHE A 104 16.93 -16.01 -14.84
C PHE A 104 17.66 -15.45 -16.08
N PRO A 105 18.02 -14.15 -16.06
CA PRO A 105 18.78 -13.55 -17.16
C PRO A 105 20.15 -14.23 -17.28
N ASP A 106 20.67 -14.29 -18.50
CA ASP A 106 22.01 -14.81 -18.76
C ASP A 106 23.08 -13.89 -18.14
N ASP A 107 22.87 -12.57 -18.22
CA ASP A 107 23.61 -11.57 -17.44
C ASP A 107 22.88 -11.26 -16.12
N LYS A 108 23.39 -11.82 -15.02
CA LYS A 108 22.84 -11.59 -13.67
C LYS A 108 22.92 -10.14 -13.20
N TYR A 109 23.72 -9.31 -13.85
CA TYR A 109 23.85 -7.87 -13.54
C TYR A 109 22.93 -6.99 -14.40
N SER A 110 22.28 -7.55 -15.43
CA SER A 110 21.39 -6.85 -16.35
C SER A 110 20.07 -7.60 -16.52
N ILE A 111 19.12 -7.33 -15.62
CA ILE A 111 17.76 -7.89 -15.69
C ILE A 111 16.87 -6.99 -16.54
N ALA A 112 16.26 -7.54 -17.60
CA ALA A 112 15.25 -6.79 -18.34
C ALA A 112 13.99 -6.59 -17.48
N LYS A 113 13.52 -5.34 -17.41
CA LYS A 113 12.30 -4.95 -16.70
C LYS A 113 11.56 -3.89 -17.51
N PHE A 114 10.24 -3.97 -17.51
CA PHE A 114 9.36 -2.97 -18.10
C PHE A 114 8.21 -2.63 -17.17
N VAL A 115 7.74 -1.39 -17.22
CA VAL A 115 6.57 -0.90 -16.49
C VAL A 115 5.66 -0.18 -17.48
N THR A 116 4.41 -0.62 -17.60
CA THR A 116 3.45 0.03 -18.50
C THR A 116 3.12 1.45 -18.04
N PRO A 117 2.59 2.31 -18.93
CA PRO A 117 1.83 3.48 -18.52
C PRO A 117 0.67 3.10 -17.56
N PHE A 118 0.14 4.11 -16.88
CA PHE A 118 -1.05 3.93 -16.05
C PHE A 118 -2.27 3.60 -16.91
N PHE A 119 -3.03 2.59 -16.49
CA PHE A 119 -4.29 2.18 -17.11
C PHE A 119 -5.37 1.98 -16.04
N SER A 120 -6.59 1.66 -16.47
CA SER A 120 -7.76 1.59 -15.59
C SER A 120 -8.26 0.17 -15.34
N ILE A 121 -8.76 -0.05 -14.13
CA ILE A 121 -9.53 -1.23 -13.75
C ILE A 121 -10.89 -0.79 -13.23
N SER A 122 -11.94 -1.47 -13.66
CA SER A 122 -13.31 -1.29 -13.20
C SER A 122 -13.80 -2.56 -12.48
N ASN A 123 -14.28 -2.40 -11.26
CA ASN A 123 -14.85 -3.48 -10.45
C ASN A 123 -16.15 -3.01 -9.78
N LYS A 124 -17.28 -3.24 -10.46
CA LYS A 124 -18.62 -2.85 -9.97
C LYS A 124 -18.94 -3.46 -8.60
N ALA A 125 -18.54 -4.71 -8.38
CA ALA A 125 -18.80 -5.38 -7.11
C ALA A 125 -18.04 -4.72 -5.95
N SER A 126 -16.77 -4.32 -6.16
CA SER A 126 -15.99 -3.57 -5.18
C SER A 126 -16.61 -2.18 -4.92
N ASP A 127 -17.04 -1.48 -5.98
CA ASP A 127 -17.67 -0.15 -5.85
C ASP A 127 -18.99 -0.22 -5.06
N GLU A 128 -19.80 -1.26 -5.28
CA GLU A 128 -21.01 -1.49 -4.50
C GLU A 128 -20.72 -1.83 -3.04
N ARG A 129 -19.69 -2.65 -2.76
CA ARG A 129 -19.25 -2.94 -1.39
C ARG A 129 -18.83 -1.66 -0.68
N LYS A 130 -18.02 -0.82 -1.33
CA LYS A 130 -17.56 0.46 -0.81
C LYS A 130 -18.74 1.40 -0.51
N LYS A 131 -19.68 1.56 -1.44
CA LYS A 131 -20.88 2.39 -1.25
C LYS A 131 -21.76 1.90 -0.09
N LYS A 132 -21.98 0.58 0.02
CA LYS A 132 -22.75 -0.02 1.12
C LYS A 132 -22.08 0.25 2.46
N HIS A 133 -20.75 0.13 2.51
CA HIS A 133 -19.99 0.42 3.71
C HIS A 133 -20.07 1.91 4.09
N GLU A 134 -19.91 2.83 3.14
CA GLU A 134 -20.05 4.28 3.37
C GLU A 134 -21.45 4.64 3.89
N GLN A 135 -22.51 4.08 3.31
CA GLN A 135 -23.90 4.27 3.78
C GLN A 135 -24.14 3.68 5.17
N ALA A 136 -23.55 2.52 5.48
CA ALA A 136 -23.61 1.91 6.81
C ALA A 136 -22.87 2.76 7.86
N GLN A 137 -21.79 3.43 7.46
CA GLN A 137 -21.08 4.37 8.33
C GLN A 137 -21.87 5.66 8.53
N GLU A 138 -22.51 6.21 7.49
CA GLU A 138 -23.37 7.40 7.61
C GLU A 138 -24.59 7.16 8.52
N THR A 139 -25.21 5.98 8.44
CA THR A 139 -26.33 5.61 9.31
C THR A 139 -25.92 5.34 10.76
N LYS A 140 -24.66 4.97 11.03
CA LYS A 140 -24.10 4.79 12.38
C LYS A 140 -23.51 6.07 12.99
N ARG A 141 -23.26 7.12 12.20
CA ARG A 141 -22.79 8.40 12.71
C ARG A 141 -23.91 9.04 13.55
N GLU A 142 -23.64 9.25 14.85
CA GLU A 142 -24.52 10.08 15.66
C GLU A 142 -24.62 11.49 15.04
N PRO A 143 -25.83 12.06 14.92
CA PRO A 143 -25.97 13.39 14.34
C PRO A 143 -25.16 14.39 15.17
N THR A 144 -24.39 15.23 14.48
CA THR A 144 -23.51 16.20 15.12
C THR A 144 -24.32 17.11 16.04
N ARG A 145 -23.69 17.73 17.05
CA ARG A 145 -24.35 18.72 17.92
C ARG A 145 -25.05 19.82 17.11
N LYS A 146 -24.58 20.12 15.90
CA LYS A 146 -25.15 21.11 14.97
C LYS A 146 -26.42 20.58 14.29
N GLU A 147 -26.42 19.34 13.82
CA GLU A 147 -27.59 18.68 13.21
C GLU A 147 -28.66 18.30 14.25
N LYS A 148 -28.26 17.83 15.44
CA LYS A 148 -29.17 17.67 16.59
C LYS A 148 -29.79 19.02 16.99
N ARG A 149 -29.05 20.12 16.90
CA ARG A 149 -29.56 21.48 17.13
C ARG A 149 -30.51 21.93 16.02
N GLU A 150 -30.25 21.64 14.76
CA GLU A 150 -31.13 21.99 13.62
C GLU A 150 -32.41 21.14 13.58
N MET A 151 -32.34 19.85 13.89
CA MET A 151 -33.53 19.00 14.06
C MET A 151 -34.37 19.45 15.26
N ARG A 152 -33.74 19.79 16.38
CA ARG A 152 -34.43 20.41 17.54
C ARG A 152 -35.00 21.79 17.23
N ARG A 153 -34.39 22.55 16.31
CA ARG A 153 -34.86 23.87 15.85
C ARG A 153 -36.10 23.71 14.95
N LYS A 154 -36.08 22.79 13.98
CA LYS A 154 -37.24 22.44 13.15
C LYS A 154 -38.42 21.86 13.96
N GLN A 155 -38.16 21.19 15.07
CA GLN A 155 -39.20 20.75 16.02
C GLN A 155 -39.66 21.86 16.99
N ARG A 156 -38.81 22.85 17.31
CA ARG A 156 -39.14 24.00 18.19
C ARG A 156 -39.93 25.10 17.49
N ASP A 157 -39.86 25.23 16.17
CA ASP A 157 -40.60 26.25 15.42
C ASP A 157 -42.13 26.01 15.39
N LYS A 158 -42.64 24.98 16.10
CA LYS A 158 -44.07 24.71 16.32
C LYS A 158 -44.55 24.90 17.76
N LYS A 159 -43.71 25.41 18.67
CA LYS A 159 -44.12 25.74 20.05
C LYS A 159 -43.37 26.98 20.53
N GLU A 160 -44.07 28.10 20.41
CA GLU A 160 -43.61 29.45 20.66
C GLU A 160 -43.17 29.72 22.11
N LYS A 161 -42.14 30.58 22.22
CA LYS A 161 -42.07 31.82 23.03
C LYS A 161 -41.87 31.73 24.56
N ILE A 162 -41.05 32.70 25.01
CA ILE A 162 -40.81 33.22 26.37
C ILE A 162 -39.47 32.78 27.04
N GLU A 163 -38.52 33.71 26.90
CA GLU A 163 -37.59 34.30 27.90
C GLU A 163 -36.57 33.47 28.70
N THR A 164 -35.48 34.00 29.26
CA THR A 164 -34.42 34.97 28.87
C THR A 164 -33.23 34.75 29.87
N ILE A 165 -32.00 35.06 29.44
CA ILE A 165 -30.78 35.50 30.20
C ILE A 165 -29.87 34.48 30.92
N SER A 166 -28.56 34.73 30.69
CA SER A 166 -27.34 34.50 31.49
C SER A 166 -26.60 33.17 31.30
N SER A 167 -25.28 33.12 31.15
CA SER A 167 -24.22 34.13 31.14
C SER A 167 -22.96 33.51 30.53
N ASN A 168 -22.03 34.38 30.12
CA ASN A 168 -20.69 34.09 29.62
C ASN A 168 -19.93 33.01 30.41
N THR A 169 -18.94 32.36 29.80
CA THR A 169 -17.51 32.57 30.11
C THR A 169 -16.65 31.75 29.14
N VAL A 170 -15.75 32.45 28.45
CA VAL A 170 -14.58 31.93 27.73
C VAL A 170 -13.58 31.39 28.75
N LYS A 171 -13.08 30.17 28.57
CA LYS A 171 -11.75 29.80 29.09
C LYS A 171 -10.98 28.95 28.09
N GLU A 172 -10.14 29.65 27.37
CA GLU A 172 -8.81 29.20 26.94
C GLU A 172 -8.07 28.57 28.13
N THR A 173 -7.61 27.33 27.98
CA THR A 173 -6.63 26.74 28.91
C THR A 173 -5.65 25.86 28.15
N GLN A 174 -4.50 26.47 27.87
CA GLN A 174 -3.14 25.97 28.12
C GLN A 174 -2.90 24.46 28.02
N LYS A 175 -2.03 24.14 27.06
CA LYS A 175 -1.46 22.83 26.72
C LYS A 175 -0.40 22.45 27.76
N THR A 176 -0.71 21.44 28.57
CA THR A 176 0.25 20.81 29.51
C THR A 176 0.69 19.45 28.96
N GLU A 177 1.99 19.22 29.10
CA GLU A 177 2.85 18.22 28.49
C GLU A 177 2.73 16.86 29.20
N ASN A 178 1.71 16.09 28.85
CA ASN A 178 1.60 14.62 28.95
C ASN A 178 0.19 14.15 28.48
N ALA A 179 -0.37 14.86 27.50
CA ALA A 179 -1.68 14.51 26.98
C ALA A 179 -1.54 13.31 26.05
N LEU A 180 -2.23 12.22 26.40
CA LEU A 180 -2.57 11.17 25.46
C LEU A 180 -3.09 11.81 24.17
N ARG A 181 -2.66 11.29 23.03
CA ARG A 181 -3.17 11.80 21.76
C ARG A 181 -4.60 11.32 21.62
N ASP A 182 -5.55 12.24 21.70
CA ASP A 182 -6.98 11.90 21.54
C ASP A 182 -7.37 11.71 20.07
N GLU A 183 -6.65 12.35 19.15
CA GLU A 183 -6.91 12.28 17.71
C GLU A 183 -5.64 12.40 16.84
N PHE A 184 -5.69 11.83 15.64
CA PHE A 184 -4.67 11.98 14.61
C PHE A 184 -5.32 12.05 13.23
N GLU A 185 -5.06 13.13 12.50
CA GLU A 185 -5.65 13.40 11.18
C GLU A 185 -7.18 13.19 11.12
N GLY A 186 -7.88 13.71 12.14
CA GLY A 186 -9.34 13.61 12.24
C GLY A 186 -9.88 12.23 12.64
N ARG A 187 -9.03 11.28 13.02
CA ARG A 187 -9.42 9.98 13.58
C ARG A 187 -9.20 9.96 15.08
N LYS A 188 -10.14 9.39 15.83
CA LYS A 188 -9.98 9.21 17.28
C LYS A 188 -8.97 8.12 17.59
N ILE A 189 -8.13 8.34 18.58
CA ILE A 189 -7.22 7.30 19.06
C ILE A 189 -7.80 6.66 20.32
N SER A 190 -7.80 5.33 20.34
CA SER A 190 -8.24 4.51 21.47
C SER A 190 -7.06 3.67 21.96
N TYR A 191 -6.61 3.89 23.20
CA TYR A 191 -5.53 3.11 23.80
C TYR A 191 -6.07 1.80 24.39
N THR A 192 -5.58 0.67 23.91
CA THR A 192 -6.11 -0.67 24.26
C THR A 192 -5.23 -1.41 25.27
N LYS A 193 -3.94 -1.09 25.35
CA LYS A 193 -2.99 -1.75 26.25
C LYS A 193 -1.82 -0.82 26.63
N GLU A 194 -1.29 -1.04 27.82
CA GLU A 194 -0.02 -0.46 28.27
C GLU A 194 1.03 -1.57 28.36
N LEU A 195 2.22 -1.32 27.83
CA LEU A 195 3.34 -2.25 27.75
C LEU A 195 4.57 -1.61 28.38
N SER A 196 5.39 -2.43 29.03
CA SER A 196 6.70 -2.03 29.53
C SER A 196 7.79 -3.00 29.07
N PHE A 197 8.93 -2.44 28.68
CA PHE A 197 10.12 -3.13 28.20
C PHE A 197 11.37 -2.62 28.92
N ASP A 198 12.43 -3.43 28.94
CA ASP A 198 13.66 -3.10 29.65
C ASP A 198 14.66 -2.35 28.76
N SER A 199 14.52 -2.46 27.44
CA SER A 199 15.37 -1.76 26.46
C SER A 199 14.63 -0.61 25.78
N GLU A 200 15.38 0.46 25.48
CA GLU A 200 14.91 1.52 24.58
C GLU A 200 14.89 1.08 23.11
N ASN A 201 15.65 0.06 22.73
CA ASN A 201 15.69 -0.44 21.35
C ASN A 201 14.74 -1.63 21.24
N ILE A 202 13.67 -1.45 20.47
CA ILE A 202 12.67 -2.49 20.26
C ILE A 202 12.55 -2.85 18.78
N THR A 203 12.08 -4.05 18.54
CA THR A 203 11.73 -4.60 17.24
C THR A 203 10.22 -4.75 17.17
N ILE A 204 9.61 -4.17 16.14
CA ILE A 204 8.18 -4.26 15.85
C ILE A 204 8.02 -5.11 14.61
N LYS A 205 7.22 -6.17 14.68
CA LYS A 205 6.80 -6.94 13.52
C LYS A 205 5.30 -6.81 13.31
N ILE A 206 4.89 -6.64 12.06
CA ILE A 206 3.47 -6.57 11.69
C ILE A 206 3.13 -7.57 10.60
N TRP A 207 1.91 -8.11 10.65
CA TRP A 207 1.31 -8.91 9.59
C TRP A 207 -0.21 -8.86 9.67
N ASP A 208 -0.86 -9.30 8.60
CA ASP A 208 -2.30 -9.43 8.50
C ASP A 208 -2.83 -10.44 9.53
N HIS A 209 -3.79 -10.03 10.37
CA HIS A 209 -4.37 -10.93 11.36
C HIS A 209 -5.37 -11.93 10.78
N GLY A 210 -6.03 -11.59 9.68
CA GLY A 210 -7.19 -12.31 9.18
C GLY A 210 -7.08 -12.68 7.71
N ARG A 211 -7.39 -11.72 6.83
CA ARG A 211 -7.42 -11.92 5.38
C ARG A 211 -6.69 -10.80 4.67
N GLN A 212 -5.77 -11.20 3.77
CA GLN A 212 -5.18 -10.28 2.79
C GLN A 212 -6.24 -9.81 1.79
N ASP A 213 -6.85 -8.69 2.09
CA ASP A 213 -8.04 -8.24 1.38
C ASP A 213 -7.88 -6.81 0.82
N GLY A 214 -6.66 -6.29 0.83
CA GLY A 214 -6.31 -5.01 0.25
C GLY A 214 -5.97 -3.94 1.29
N ASP A 215 -5.85 -4.31 2.55
CA ASP A 215 -5.49 -3.42 3.65
C ASP A 215 -4.19 -2.63 3.41
N ILE A 216 -4.29 -1.30 3.48
CA ILE A 216 -3.15 -0.38 3.45
C ILE A 216 -3.11 0.39 4.76
N VAL A 217 -2.05 0.19 5.52
CA VAL A 217 -1.91 0.72 6.87
C VAL A 217 -0.62 1.50 7.07
N SER A 218 -0.53 2.27 8.14
CA SER A 218 0.70 2.86 8.63
C SER A 218 0.80 2.63 10.12
N ILE A 219 2.02 2.42 10.60
CA ILE A 219 2.30 2.36 12.03
C ILE A 219 3.03 3.65 12.38
N TYR A 220 2.53 4.33 13.40
CA TYR A 220 3.13 5.56 13.92
C TYR A 220 3.63 5.32 15.33
N LEU A 221 4.79 5.88 15.66
CA LEU A 221 5.35 5.97 16.99
C LEU A 221 5.51 7.44 17.36
N ASN A 222 4.88 7.90 18.44
CA ASN A 222 4.92 9.30 18.86
C ASN A 222 4.44 10.29 17.77
N GLY A 223 3.55 9.84 16.88
CA GLY A 223 3.06 10.63 15.74
C GLY A 223 4.01 10.65 14.54
N SER A 224 5.18 10.03 14.62
CA SER A 224 6.11 9.86 13.50
C SER A 224 5.92 8.48 12.85
N PRO A 225 5.92 8.36 11.51
CA PRO A 225 5.70 7.09 10.85
C PRO A 225 6.89 6.14 11.06
N VAL A 226 6.62 4.94 11.58
CA VAL A 226 7.54 3.80 11.59
C VAL A 226 7.53 3.12 10.22
N VAL A 227 6.33 2.93 9.68
CA VAL A 227 6.11 2.48 8.29
C VAL A 227 4.91 3.21 7.72
N SER A 228 5.05 3.68 6.47
CA SER A 228 4.01 4.42 5.75
C SER A 228 3.41 3.59 4.63
N LYS A 229 2.08 3.67 4.45
CA LYS A 229 1.30 3.05 3.37
C LYS A 229 1.69 1.58 3.08
N HIS A 230 1.89 0.81 4.13
CA HIS A 230 2.23 -0.60 4.05
C HIS A 230 1.02 -1.43 3.59
N TYR A 231 1.19 -2.21 2.53
CA TYR A 231 0.23 -3.22 2.12
C TYR A 231 0.31 -4.43 3.05
N LEU A 232 -0.76 -4.71 3.76
CA LEU A 232 -0.78 -5.73 4.79
C LEU A 232 -0.77 -7.13 4.15
N THR A 233 0.13 -7.98 4.65
CA THR A 233 0.29 -9.35 4.14
C THR A 233 0.41 -10.35 5.27
N TYR A 234 0.22 -11.64 4.97
CA TYR A 234 0.52 -12.71 5.92
C TYR A 234 2.01 -12.82 6.28
N TYR A 235 2.89 -12.22 5.48
CA TYR A 235 4.31 -12.20 5.77
C TYR A 235 4.65 -11.12 6.78
N LYS A 236 5.37 -11.51 7.84
CA LYS A 236 5.87 -10.58 8.85
C LYS A 236 6.82 -9.56 8.23
N ARG A 237 6.59 -8.28 8.53
CA ARG A 237 7.55 -7.19 8.26
C ARG A 237 8.09 -6.65 9.55
N GLU A 238 9.41 -6.54 9.63
CA GLU A 238 10.16 -6.16 10.83
C GLU A 238 10.71 -4.74 10.71
N PHE A 239 10.60 -3.97 11.79
CA PHE A 239 11.12 -2.62 11.93
C PHE A 239 11.81 -2.46 13.27
N LYS A 240 13.00 -1.85 13.29
CA LYS A 240 13.72 -1.52 14.52
C LYS A 240 13.49 -0.05 14.84
N VAL A 241 13.05 0.24 16.06
CA VAL A 241 12.76 1.60 16.51
C VAL A 241 13.36 1.85 17.90
N LYS A 242 13.60 3.13 18.19
CA LYS A 242 14.12 3.58 19.47
C LYS A 242 13.04 4.34 20.23
N LEU A 243 12.72 3.88 21.44
CA LEU A 243 11.81 4.51 22.38
C LEU A 243 12.49 5.67 23.10
N ASN A 244 11.71 6.63 23.57
CA ASN A 244 12.20 7.64 24.50
C ASN A 244 12.00 7.13 25.94
N PRO A 245 13.07 6.91 26.72
CA PRO A 245 12.96 6.37 28.08
C PRO A 245 12.40 7.37 29.11
N ASN A 246 12.39 8.67 28.77
CA ASN A 246 11.96 9.74 29.68
C ASN A 246 10.46 10.07 29.58
N LYS A 247 9.72 9.41 28.67
CA LYS A 247 8.28 9.62 28.49
C LYS A 247 7.59 8.34 28.01
N SER A 248 6.27 8.30 28.13
CA SER A 248 5.49 7.25 27.50
C SER A 248 5.50 7.43 25.98
N ASN A 249 5.57 6.32 25.25
CA ASN A 249 5.62 6.28 23.80
C ASN A 249 4.36 5.65 23.25
N ASP A 250 3.64 6.32 22.36
CA ASP A 250 2.44 5.73 21.77
C ASP A 250 2.70 5.13 20.40
N LEU A 251 2.30 3.88 20.24
CA LEU A 251 2.33 3.16 18.98
C LEU A 251 0.90 2.93 18.51
N PHE A 252 0.53 3.42 17.33
CA PHE A 252 -0.83 3.29 16.83
C PHE A 252 -0.90 2.89 15.37
N LEU A 253 -1.99 2.19 15.03
CA LEU A 253 -2.32 1.77 13.69
C LEU A 253 -3.17 2.82 13.00
N TYR A 254 -2.84 3.13 11.75
CA TYR A 254 -3.59 4.04 10.90
C TYR A 254 -4.01 3.35 9.61
N ALA A 255 -5.30 3.35 9.30
CA ALA A 255 -5.84 2.82 8.05
C ALA A 255 -5.93 3.91 6.96
N HIS A 256 -5.29 3.67 5.81
CA HIS A 256 -5.40 4.50 4.60
C HIS A 256 -6.61 4.12 3.73
N ASN A 257 -7.11 2.90 3.90
CA ASN A 257 -8.31 2.39 3.28
C ASN A 257 -9.07 1.50 4.27
N LEU A 258 -9.95 0.63 3.80
CA LEU A 258 -10.80 -0.24 4.62
C LEU A 258 -10.69 -1.72 4.22
N GLY A 259 -9.77 -2.04 3.31
CA GLY A 259 -9.75 -3.36 2.66
C GLY A 259 -11.08 -3.73 2.00
N ASP A 260 -11.35 -5.04 1.94
CA ASP A 260 -12.69 -5.57 1.62
C ASP A 260 -13.54 -5.78 2.89
N ALA A 261 -12.91 -6.06 4.04
CA ALA A 261 -13.52 -6.44 5.30
C ALA A 261 -12.99 -5.58 6.46
N PRO A 262 -13.54 -4.38 6.65
CA PRO A 262 -13.12 -3.48 7.72
C PRO A 262 -13.50 -4.00 9.12
N PRO A 263 -12.79 -3.57 10.18
CA PRO A 263 -11.64 -2.66 10.14
C PRO A 263 -10.35 -3.36 9.69
N ASN A 264 -9.35 -2.58 9.29
CA ASN A 264 -8.03 -3.14 9.00
C ASN A 264 -7.46 -3.70 10.30
N THR A 265 -7.11 -4.98 10.31
CA THR A 265 -6.73 -5.72 11.52
C THR A 265 -5.30 -6.21 11.43
N VAL A 266 -4.41 -5.63 12.24
CA VAL A 266 -2.98 -5.92 12.21
C VAL A 266 -2.59 -6.70 13.45
N SER A 267 -1.92 -7.83 13.26
CA SER A 267 -1.17 -8.48 14.33
C SER A 267 0.17 -7.77 14.50
N VAL A 268 0.50 -7.38 15.73
CA VAL A 268 1.74 -6.69 16.08
C VAL A 268 2.49 -7.49 17.13
N GLU A 269 3.75 -7.79 16.86
CA GLU A 269 4.73 -8.34 17.82
C GLU A 269 5.72 -7.24 18.18
N ILE A 270 5.89 -6.96 19.46
CA ILE A 270 6.84 -5.96 19.98
C ILE A 270 7.81 -6.65 20.92
N SER A 271 9.12 -6.52 20.67
CA SER A 271 10.16 -7.17 21.48
C SER A 271 11.38 -6.30 21.69
N ASP A 272 11.96 -6.34 22.89
CA ASP A 272 13.26 -5.74 23.23
C ASP A 272 14.44 -6.74 23.17
N GLY A 273 14.17 -7.98 22.74
CA GLY A 273 15.13 -9.08 22.69
C GLY A 273 15.09 -10.01 23.90
N SER A 274 14.63 -9.54 25.07
CA SER A 274 14.41 -10.37 26.27
C SER A 274 12.94 -10.72 26.46
N LYS A 275 12.05 -9.75 26.25
CA LYS A 275 10.59 -9.84 26.32
C LYS A 275 9.98 -9.68 24.94
N SER A 276 8.84 -10.33 24.72
CA SER A 276 8.05 -10.20 23.49
C SER A 276 6.57 -10.20 23.82
N GLU A 277 5.84 -9.23 23.27
CA GLU A 277 4.40 -9.06 23.44
C GLU A 277 3.71 -9.13 22.07
N ASN A 278 2.66 -9.92 21.98
CA ASN A 278 1.81 -10.00 20.79
C ASN A 278 0.46 -9.35 21.10
N LEU A 279 -0.04 -8.55 20.16
CA LEU A 279 -1.33 -7.90 20.25
C LEU A 279 -1.95 -7.71 18.87
N ILE A 280 -3.21 -7.31 18.86
CA ILE A 280 -3.96 -6.96 17.66
C ILE A 280 -4.31 -5.50 17.77
N LEU A 281 -4.09 -4.74 16.69
CA LEU A 281 -4.57 -3.38 16.54
C LEU A 281 -5.55 -3.32 15.38
N ASN A 282 -6.62 -2.56 15.58
CA ASN A 282 -7.63 -2.27 14.57
C ASN A 282 -7.60 -0.79 14.18
N SER A 283 -7.84 -0.49 12.91
CA SER A 283 -8.06 0.89 12.48
C SER A 283 -9.02 0.96 11.31
N ASP A 284 -9.80 2.03 11.26
CA ASP A 284 -10.67 2.38 10.15
C ASP A 284 -10.48 3.87 9.79
N LEU A 285 -11.36 4.42 8.95
CA LEU A 285 -11.29 5.82 8.53
C LEU A 285 -11.75 6.81 9.62
N GLN A 286 -12.16 6.36 10.80
CA GLN A 286 -12.68 7.19 11.89
C GLN A 286 -11.91 7.01 13.20
N SER A 287 -11.23 5.88 13.37
CA SER A 287 -10.58 5.48 14.60
C SER A 287 -9.28 4.70 14.37
N CYS A 288 -8.39 4.83 15.33
CA CYS A 288 -7.10 4.18 15.40
C CYS A 288 -6.95 3.53 16.76
N GLU A 289 -6.64 2.25 16.82
CA GLU A 289 -6.18 1.64 18.07
C GLU A 289 -4.70 1.89 18.29
N ALA A 290 -4.36 2.07 19.55
CA ALA A 290 -3.03 2.38 20.03
C ALA A 290 -2.65 1.57 21.25
N VAL A 291 -1.36 1.43 21.48
CA VAL A 291 -0.79 0.99 22.76
C VAL A 291 0.17 2.03 23.30
N MET A 292 0.25 2.09 24.62
CA MET A 292 1.25 2.88 25.32
C MET A 292 2.45 1.99 25.67
N ILE A 293 3.66 2.50 25.47
CA ILE A 293 4.90 1.79 25.71
C ILE A 293 5.81 2.63 26.60
N SER A 294 6.20 2.08 27.75
CA SER A 294 7.19 2.66 28.66
C SER A 294 8.47 1.82 28.71
N VAL A 295 9.57 2.46 29.09
CA VAL A 295 10.84 1.78 29.37
C VAL A 295 11.01 1.71 30.88
N ASN A 296 11.25 0.50 31.40
CA ASN A 296 11.51 0.29 32.82
C ASN A 296 12.82 1.01 33.20
N LYS A 297 12.84 1.59 34.41
CA LYS A 297 14.02 2.26 34.97
C LYS A 297 14.83 1.33 35.85
#